data_AF-A0A9E5UZX5-F1
#
_entry.id   AF-A0A9E5UZX5-F1
#
_cell.length_a   1.000
_cell.length_b   1.000
_cell.length_c   1.000
_cell.angle_alpha   90.00
_cell.angle_beta   90.00
_cell.angle_gamma   90.00
#
_symmetry.space_group_name_H-M   'P 1'
#
loop_
_entity.id
_entity.type
_entity.pdbx_description
1 polymer ?
#
loop_
_entity_poly.entity_id
_entity_poly.type
_entity_poly.pdbx_seq_one_letter_code
_entity_poly.pdbx_strand_id
1 'polypeptide(L)' 'MDRVPKYQTLDRKEARLRPDQTEGLTKLTKALNRKRRGEGERITDNTLIRIAVDLLLKRADEVSGKTEAEIQSNLIEKL' A
#
# COMPACT_ATOMS: atom_id res chain seq x y z
N MET A 1 -18.23 -24.13 -7.07
CA MET A 1 -17.50 -23.84 -5.82
C MET A 1 -17.51 -22.34 -5.63
N ASP A 2 -18.14 -21.85 -4.57
CA ASP A 2 -18.11 -20.41 -4.27
C ASP A 2 -16.67 -19.99 -3.98
N ARG A 3 -16.21 -18.95 -4.69
CA ARG A 3 -14.86 -18.42 -4.51
C ARG A 3 -14.75 -17.83 -3.12
N VAL A 4 -13.79 -18.30 -2.32
CA VAL A 4 -13.46 -17.71 -1.02
C VAL A 4 -13.22 -16.19 -1.20
N PRO A 5 -13.89 -15.32 -0.45
CA PRO A 5 -13.68 -13.88 -0.55
C PRO A 5 -12.22 -13.52 -0.32
N LYS A 6 -11.67 -12.60 -1.13
CA LYS A 6 -10.25 -12.20 -1.07
C LYS A 6 -9.79 -11.80 0.33
N TYR A 7 -10.64 -11.15 1.13
CA TYR A 7 -10.26 -10.75 2.49
C TYR A 7 -10.05 -11.93 3.45
N GLN A 8 -10.64 -13.10 3.18
CA GLN A 8 -10.45 -14.31 3.97
C GLN A 8 -9.16 -15.06 3.61
N THR A 9 -8.56 -14.74 2.46
CA THR A 9 -7.27 -15.31 2.04
C THR A 9 -6.08 -14.44 2.46
N LEU A 10 -6.31 -13.39 3.26
CA LEU A 10 -5.31 -12.40 3.66
C LEU A 10 -5.22 -12.34 5.19
N ASP A 11 -4.00 -12.20 5.70
CA ASP A 11 -3.78 -12.02 7.14
C ASP A 11 -4.17 -10.61 7.60
N ARG A 12 -4.77 -10.52 8.80
CA ARG A 12 -5.13 -9.24 9.40
C ARG A 12 -3.91 -8.63 10.09
N LYS A 13 -3.55 -7.41 9.70
CA LYS A 13 -2.51 -6.60 10.33
C LYS A 13 -3.02 -5.19 10.54
N GLU A 14 -2.91 -4.69 11.77
CA GLU A 14 -3.19 -3.27 12.06
C GLU A 14 -1.98 -2.41 11.70
N ALA A 15 -2.23 -1.31 11.00
CA ALA A 15 -1.23 -0.32 10.63
C ALA A 15 -1.66 1.06 11.14
N ARG A 16 -0.74 1.74 11.85
CA ARG A 16 -0.93 3.15 12.23
C ARG A 16 -0.28 4.00 11.14
N LEU A 17 -1.11 4.77 10.45
CA LEU A 17 -0.68 5.68 9.39
C LEU A 17 -0.84 7.12 9.85
N ARG A 18 0.03 7.99 9.35
CA ARG A 18 -0.11 9.43 9.58
C ARG A 18 -1.37 9.99 8.90
N PRO A 19 -1.92 11.12 9.36
CA PRO A 19 -3.12 11.71 8.76
C PRO A 19 -2.98 12.00 7.26
N ASP A 20 -1.83 12.52 6.84
CA ASP A 20 -1.51 12.82 5.44
C ASP A 20 -1.47 11.55 4.57
N GLN A 21 -0.93 10.45 5.10
CA GLN A 21 -0.92 9.16 4.40
C GLN A 21 -2.34 8.62 4.21
N THR A 22 -3.19 8.70 5.24
CA THR A 22 -4.59 8.24 5.16
C THR A 22 -5.39 9.07 4.15
N GLU A 23 -5.22 10.39 4.16
CA GLU A 23 -5.86 11.28 3.21
C GLU A 23 -5.36 11.03 1.77
N GLY A 24 -4.05 10.86 1.60
CA GLY A 24 -3.42 10.55 0.32
C GLY A 24 -3.93 9.23 -0.27
N LEU A 25 -3.99 8.16 0.53
CA LEU A 25 -4.55 6.87 0.12
C LEU A 25 -6.02 7.02 -0.29
N THR A 26 -6.83 7.70 0.52
CA THR A 26 -8.26 7.93 0.20
C THR A 26 -8.45 8.69 -1.11
N LYS A 27 -7.65 9.73 -1.35
CA LYS A 27 -7.68 10.51 -2.61
C LYS A 27 -7.29 9.63 -3.80
N LEU A 28 -6.21 8.85 -3.67
CA LEU A 28 -5.71 7.99 -4.72
C LEU A 28 -6.69 6.86 -5.05
N THR A 29 -7.28 6.20 -4.06
CA THR A 29 -8.26 5.13 -4.29
C THR A 29 -9.54 5.65 -4.94
N LYS A 30 -10.03 6.85 -4.58
CA LYS A 30 -11.15 7.50 -5.28
C LYS A 30 -10.83 7.76 -6.75
N ALA A 31 -9.65 8.30 -7.04
CA ALA A 31 -9.22 8.57 -8.42
C ALA A 31 -9.10 7.28 -9.24
N LEU A 32 -8.47 6.23 -8.70
CA LEU A 32 -8.30 4.95 -9.38
C LEU A 32 -9.63 4.25 -9.65
N ASN A 33 -10.53 4.20 -8.66
CA ASN A 33 -11.85 3.59 -8.87
C ASN A 33 -12.71 4.37 -9.87
N ARG A 34 -12.58 5.71 -9.94
CA ARG A 34 -13.24 6.51 -10.98
C ARG A 34 -12.70 6.17 -12.37
N LYS A 35 -11.36 6.10 -12.52
CA LYS A 35 -10.70 5.74 -13.79
C LYS A 35 -11.10 4.35 -14.28
N ARG A 36 -11.29 3.42 -13.35
CA ARG A 36 -11.67 2.02 -13.61
C ARG A 36 -13.09 1.85 -14.18
N ARG A 37 -13.98 2.85 -14.05
CA ARG A 37 -15.36 2.82 -14.57
C ARG A 37 -16.18 1.56 -14.21
N GLY A 38 -15.85 0.93 -13.08
CA GLY A 38 -16.51 -0.30 -12.60
C GLY A 38 -15.85 -1.62 -13.02
N GLU A 39 -14.84 -1.60 -13.88
CA GLU A 39 -14.22 -2.82 -14.45
C GLU A 39 -13.22 -3.51 -13.51
N GLY A 40 -13.38 -4.80 -13.21
CA GLY A 40 -12.43 -5.55 -12.34
C GLY A 40 -12.71 -5.45 -10.84
N GLU A 41 -11.68 -5.54 -9.99
CA GLU A 41 -11.85 -5.48 -8.53
C GLU A 41 -11.81 -4.05 -7.94
N ARG A 42 -12.56 -3.82 -6.85
CA ARG A 42 -12.52 -2.54 -6.13
C ARG A 42 -11.14 -2.33 -5.51
N ILE A 43 -10.56 -1.17 -5.78
CA ILE A 43 -9.28 -0.76 -5.19
C ILE A 43 -9.56 -0.08 -3.85
N THR A 44 -8.86 -0.49 -2.81
CA THR A 44 -9.01 0.02 -1.44
C THR A 44 -7.65 0.47 -0.89
N ASP A 45 -7.64 1.16 0.24
CA ASP A 45 -6.40 1.57 0.90
C ASP A 45 -5.54 0.33 1.20
N ASN A 46 -6.15 -0.76 1.69
CA ASN A 46 -5.47 -2.05 1.87
C ASN A 46 -4.92 -2.66 0.57
N THR A 47 -5.44 -2.30 -0.60
CA THR A 47 -4.87 -2.72 -1.89
C THR A 47 -3.58 -1.96 -2.16
N LEU A 48 -3.58 -0.65 -1.95
CA LEU A 48 -2.39 0.19 -2.13
C LEU A 48 -1.31 -0.11 -1.09
N ILE A 49 -1.69 -0.37 0.17
CA ILE A 49 -0.76 -0.75 1.24
C ILE A 49 -0.07 -2.07 0.88
N ARG A 50 -0.82 -3.09 0.42
CA ARG A 50 -0.21 -4.37 -0.02
C ARG A 50 0.78 -4.17 -1.17
N ILE A 51 0.42 -3.35 -2.18
CA ILE A 51 1.33 -3.02 -3.28
C ILE A 51 2.58 -2.28 -2.76
N ALA A 52 2.42 -1.31 -1.86
CA ALA A 52 3.55 -0.58 -1.28
C ALA A 52 4.49 -1.51 -0.49
N VAL A 53 3.94 -2.48 0.25
CA VAL A 53 4.71 -3.52 0.93
C VAL A 53 5.46 -4.39 -0.09
N ASP A 54 4.81 -4.85 -1.15
CA ASP A 54 5.47 -5.64 -2.21
C ASP A 54 6.63 -4.85 -2.86
N LEU A 55 6.44 -3.56 -3.12
CA LEU A 55 7.48 -2.69 -3.68
C LEU A 55 8.64 -2.49 -2.70
N LEU A 56 8.36 -2.29 -1.42
CA LEU A 56 9.38 -2.16 -0.38
C LEU A 56 10.20 -3.45 -0.25
N LEU A 57 9.55 -4.61 -0.21
CA LEU A 57 10.21 -5.91 -0.06
C LEU A 57 11.05 -6.30 -1.27
N LYS A 58 10.69 -5.83 -2.48
CA LYS A 58 11.52 -6.00 -3.68
C LYS A 58 12.86 -5.27 -3.62
N ARG A 59 12.95 -4.24 -2.76
CA ARG A 59 14.15 -3.42 -2.55
C ARG A 59 14.69 -3.59 -1.13
N ALA A 60 14.45 -4.75 -0.50
CA ALA A 60 14.77 -4.97 0.90
C ALA A 60 16.28 -4.82 1.21
N ASP A 61 17.14 -5.13 0.25
CA ASP A 61 18.59 -4.93 0.29
C ASP A 61 18.99 -3.45 0.31
N GLU A 62 18.13 -2.57 -0.20
CA GLU A 62 18.33 -1.13 -0.18
C GLU A 62 17.82 -0.46 1.11
N VAL A 63 16.99 -1.14 1.90
CA VAL A 63 16.40 -0.62 3.14
C VAL A 63 17.47 -0.59 4.23
N SER A 64 17.92 0.61 4.58
CA SER A 64 18.93 0.83 5.63
C SER A 64 18.64 2.08 6.44
N GLY A 65 19.09 2.11 7.69
CA GLY A 65 18.86 3.21 8.63
C GLY A 65 18.41 2.71 10.00
N LYS A 66 18.43 3.58 11.01
CA LYS A 66 18.05 3.27 12.40
C LYS A 66 16.74 3.95 12.82
N THR A 67 16.27 4.92 12.04
CA THR A 67 15.03 5.66 12.30
C THR A 67 14.12 5.64 11.07
N GLU A 68 12.81 5.89 11.25
CA GLU A 68 11.87 6.01 10.13
C GLU A 68 12.31 7.08 9.13
N ALA A 69 12.80 8.22 9.62
CA ALA A 69 13.28 9.33 8.79
C ALA A 69 14.53 8.95 7.98
N GLU A 70 15.50 8.26 8.59
CA GLU A 70 16.71 7.78 7.89
C GLU A 70 16.34 6.74 6.82
N ILE A 71 15.51 5.76 7.15
CA ILE A 71 15.06 4.73 6.22
C ILE A 71 14.35 5.38 5.02
N GLN A 72 13.48 6.36 5.29
CA GLN A 72 12.78 7.10 4.24
C GLN A 72 13.76 7.88 3.34
N SER A 73 14.69 8.64 3.92
CA SER A 73 15.67 9.42 3.15
C SER A 73 16.52 8.52 2.25
N ASN A 74 17.08 7.46 2.82
CA ASN A 74 17.94 6.51 2.09
C ASN A 74 17.21 5.82 0.94
N LEU A 75 15.91 5.54 1.08
CA LEU A 75 15.11 4.96 -0.01
C LEU A 75 14.77 5.96 -1.10
N ILE A 76 14.54 7.23 -0.74
CA ILE A 76 14.23 8.31 -1.70
C ILE A 76 15.47 8.71 -2.50
N GLU A 77 16.63 8.78 -1.88
CA GLU A 77 17.90 9.09 -2.58
C GLU A 77 18.27 8.06 -3.66
N LYS A 78 17.69 6.85 -3.57
CA LYS A 78 17.88 5.75 -4.53
C LYS A 78 16.77 5.68 -5.60
N LEU A 79 15.82 6.61 -5.63
CA LEU A 79 14.78 6.73 -6.66
C LEU A 79 15.26 7.60 -7.84
#